data_AF-A0A2W7I0F4-F1
#
_entry.id   AF-A0A2W7I0F4-F1
#
_cell.length_a   1.000
_cell.length_b   1.000
_cell.length_c   1.000
_cell.angle_alpha   90.00
_cell.angle_beta   90.00
_cell.angle_gamma   90.00
#
_symmetry.space_group_name_H-M   'P 1'
#
loop_
_entity.id
_entity.type
_entity.pdbx_description
1 polymer ?
#
loop_
_entity_poly.entity_id
_entity_poly.type
_entity_poly.pdbx_seq_one_letter_code
_entity_poly.pdbx_strand_id
1 'polypeptide(L)'
;MAVLPSPACPTITAIYAAYEAAADSGYRAHLGASLIGTECERAIWYSFRWATRARHTGRLLRLFDTGNLAEARFVADLRRVGVTVLDLDPATGRQWNLRDASGHFGGSMDAVAIGLPEAPSTWHVCEFKTHSAKSFAKLKADGVAASKPLHWAQMQAYMQLAGLDRAFYLAVCKDTDELYQERIRHDAESGLRILAKAERIIGAARPPARISQDPAWWQCRFCDHHAVCHAGAAPERHCRSCLHASPAPGGDWHCARHHAPIGRREQEAGCAAHLYLPDFVAAEQVDAGEDWVSYRLPDGTEWRDGVPAAAPPDIVAHLPCRICRATIYRVGPGKGPHIAELICTGCKTGGRWLSKVDAAAMGVAA
;
A
#
# COMPACT_ATOMS: atom_id res chain seq x y z
N MET A 1 4.37 25.84 37.33
CA MET A 1 4.25 26.86 36.28
C MET A 1 4.01 26.13 34.96
N ALA A 2 2.91 26.43 34.26
CA ALA A 2 2.67 25.86 32.94
C ALA A 2 3.72 26.39 31.96
N VAL A 3 4.40 25.49 31.25
CA VAL A 3 5.34 25.86 30.19
C VAL A 3 4.52 26.47 29.06
N LEU A 4 4.72 27.76 28.77
CA LEU A 4 4.10 28.40 27.61
C LEU A 4 4.62 27.72 26.33
N PRO A 5 3.76 27.46 25.33
CA PRO A 5 4.21 26.88 24.08
C PRO A 5 5.26 27.79 23.44
N SER A 6 6.30 27.18 22.87
CA SER A 6 7.33 27.93 22.14
C SER A 6 6.69 28.75 21.03
N PRO A 7 7.16 30.00 20.78
CA PRO A 7 6.66 30.80 19.67
C PRO A 7 6.75 30.04 18.35
N ALA A 8 5.71 30.14 17.51
CA ALA A 8 5.74 29.57 16.18
C ALA A 8 6.94 30.15 15.39
N CYS A 9 7.64 29.30 14.63
CA CYS A 9 8.74 29.71 13.74
C CYS A 9 8.27 29.61 12.28
N PRO A 10 7.69 30.67 11.68
CA PRO A 10 7.00 30.58 10.39
C PRO A 10 7.88 30.04 9.26
N THR A 11 9.16 30.42 9.23
CA THR A 11 10.13 29.92 8.24
C THR A 11 10.36 28.41 8.35
N ILE A 12 10.49 27.87 9.57
CA ILE A 12 10.68 26.43 9.79
C ILE A 12 9.43 25.65 9.35
N THR A 13 8.26 26.17 9.71
CA THR A 13 6.97 25.60 9.28
C THR A 13 6.85 25.59 7.76
N ALA A 14 7.21 26.68 7.08
CA ALA A 14 7.18 26.77 5.63
C ALA A 14 8.15 25.78 4.95
N ILE A 15 9.35 25.59 5.50
CA ILE A 15 10.31 24.59 5.01
C ILE A 15 9.71 23.19 5.12
N TYR A 16 9.17 22.80 6.28
CA TYR A 16 8.58 21.47 6.44
C TYR A 16 7.35 21.26 5.56
N ALA A 17 6.49 22.27 5.41
CA ALA A 17 5.37 22.20 4.48
C ALA A 17 5.83 22.01 3.02
N ALA A 18 6.96 22.62 2.62
CA ALA A 18 7.52 22.41 1.28
C ALA A 18 8.01 20.97 1.06
N TYR A 19 8.61 20.33 2.07
CA TYR A 19 8.95 18.90 2.00
C TYR A 19 7.71 18.02 1.86
N GLU A 20 6.65 18.30 2.63
CA GLU A 20 5.39 17.54 2.55
C GLU A 20 4.70 17.71 1.19
N ALA A 21 4.72 18.91 0.63
CA ALA A 21 4.16 19.20 -0.69
C ALA A 21 4.92 18.53 -1.84
N ALA A 22 6.23 18.31 -1.67
CA ALA A 22 7.09 17.64 -2.66
C ALA A 22 7.15 16.11 -2.49
N ALA A 23 6.54 15.57 -1.43
CA ALA A 23 6.55 14.14 -1.15
C ALA A 23 5.85 13.34 -2.26
N ASP A 24 6.28 12.08 -2.43
CA ASP A 24 5.61 11.17 -3.36
C ASP A 24 4.18 10.81 -2.89
N SER A 25 3.45 10.08 -3.73
CA SER A 25 2.07 9.71 -3.41
C SER A 25 1.96 8.78 -2.19
N GLY A 26 3.05 8.25 -1.64
CA GLY A 26 3.06 7.27 -0.55
C GLY A 26 2.78 5.84 -1.02
N TYR A 27 2.53 5.63 -2.32
CA TYR A 27 2.21 4.35 -2.93
C TYR A 27 3.44 3.73 -3.60
N ARG A 28 4.07 2.76 -2.95
CA ARG A 28 5.24 2.07 -3.54
C ARG A 28 4.82 1.08 -4.62
N ALA A 29 5.52 1.09 -5.76
CA ALA A 29 5.20 0.24 -6.91
C ALA A 29 5.36 -1.27 -6.63
N HIS A 30 6.38 -1.62 -5.85
CA HIS A 30 6.82 -2.98 -5.58
C HIS A 30 6.94 -3.21 -4.08
N LEU A 31 7.00 -4.48 -3.68
CA LEU A 31 7.39 -4.87 -2.34
C LEU A 31 8.90 -4.67 -2.15
N GLY A 32 9.27 -3.68 -1.34
CA GLY A 32 10.66 -3.31 -1.11
C GLY A 32 11.42 -4.29 -0.20
N ALA A 33 12.64 -4.65 -0.59
CA ALA A 33 13.57 -5.47 0.19
C ALA A 33 13.84 -4.87 1.59
N SER A 34 13.79 -3.55 1.73
CA SER A 34 13.93 -2.86 3.03
C SER A 34 12.86 -3.24 4.07
N LEU A 35 11.72 -3.81 3.64
CA LEU A 35 10.62 -4.22 4.51
C LEU A 35 10.57 -5.73 4.75
N ILE A 36 11.29 -6.54 3.96
CA ILE A 36 11.10 -8.00 3.94
C ILE A 36 11.51 -8.68 5.25
N GLY A 37 12.44 -8.07 5.98
CA GLY A 37 12.86 -8.50 7.33
C GLY A 37 11.82 -8.22 8.42
N THR A 38 10.70 -7.57 8.12
CA THR A 38 9.63 -7.33 9.09
C THR A 38 9.02 -8.67 9.51
N GLU A 39 8.90 -8.91 10.82
CA GLU A 39 8.39 -10.17 11.35
C GLU A 39 6.92 -10.40 10.99
N CYS A 40 6.10 -9.34 11.09
CA CYS A 40 4.67 -9.41 10.76
C CYS A 40 4.43 -9.42 9.24
N GLU A 41 4.18 -10.60 8.67
CA GLU A 41 3.88 -10.75 7.23
C GLU A 41 2.61 -9.98 6.81
N ARG A 42 1.63 -9.86 7.70
CA ARG A 42 0.42 -9.04 7.43
C ARG A 42 0.77 -7.56 7.22
N ALA A 43 1.72 -7.01 7.97
CA ALA A 43 2.15 -5.63 7.78
C ALA A 43 2.82 -5.44 6.41
N ILE A 44 3.62 -6.42 5.97
CA ILE A 44 4.23 -6.42 4.64
C ILE A 44 3.15 -6.50 3.55
N TRP A 45 2.16 -7.38 3.70
CA TRP A 45 1.03 -7.50 2.79
C TRP A 45 0.23 -6.19 2.69
N TYR A 46 -0.04 -5.55 3.84
CA TYR A 46 -0.70 -4.25 3.89
C TYR A 46 0.08 -3.15 3.18
N SER A 47 1.40 -3.11 3.36
CA SER A 47 2.27 -2.18 2.62
C SER A 47 2.21 -2.42 1.10
N PHE A 48 2.25 -3.68 0.66
CA PHE A 48 2.18 -4.04 -0.76
C PHE A 48 0.82 -3.71 -1.41
N ARG A 49 -0.27 -3.94 -0.67
CA ARG A 49 -1.66 -3.66 -1.06
C ARG A 49 -2.10 -2.22 -0.78
N TRP A 50 -1.21 -1.36 -0.29
CA TRP A 50 -1.47 0.05 0.04
C TRP A 50 -2.58 0.28 1.07
N ALA A 51 -2.76 -0.66 2.01
CA ALA A 51 -3.80 -0.58 3.03
C ALA A 51 -3.72 0.70 3.88
N THR A 52 -2.51 1.22 4.08
CA THR A 52 -2.27 2.51 4.71
C THR A 52 -1.32 3.29 3.85
N ARG A 53 -1.72 4.51 3.48
CA ARG A 53 -0.89 5.42 2.72
C ARG A 53 0.22 5.98 3.61
N ALA A 54 1.47 5.80 3.21
CA ALA A 54 2.60 6.36 3.93
C ALA A 54 2.54 7.89 3.88
N ARG A 55 2.48 8.54 5.05
CA ARG A 55 2.58 10.00 5.19
C ARG A 55 3.61 10.31 6.25
N HIS A 56 4.54 11.19 5.90
CA HIS A 56 5.65 11.58 6.77
C HIS A 56 5.62 13.08 6.98
N THR A 57 5.99 13.53 8.18
CA THR A 57 6.13 14.96 8.47
C THR A 57 7.30 15.54 7.69
N GLY A 58 7.27 16.83 7.38
CA GLY A 58 8.34 17.50 6.63
C GLY A 58 9.70 17.41 7.31
N ARG A 59 9.72 17.37 8.65
CA ARG A 59 10.94 17.10 9.42
C ARG A 59 11.50 15.70 9.16
N LEU A 60 10.63 14.68 9.09
CA LEU A 60 11.04 13.30 8.83
C LEU A 60 11.48 13.13 7.37
N LEU A 61 10.79 13.75 6.42
CA LEU A 61 11.20 13.79 5.01
C LEU A 61 12.59 14.42 4.84
N ARG A 62 12.84 15.56 5.52
CA ARG A 62 14.17 16.17 5.57
C ARG A 62 15.23 15.27 6.21
N LEU A 63 14.83 14.43 7.17
CA LEU A 63 15.73 13.44 7.78
C LEU A 63 16.09 12.31 6.79
N PHE A 64 15.17 11.91 5.92
CA PHE A 64 15.46 10.98 4.83
C PHE A 64 16.41 11.60 3.80
N ASP A 65 16.21 12.87 3.46
CA ASP A 65 17.13 13.61 2.59
C ASP A 65 18.56 13.68 3.16
N THR A 66 18.69 13.80 4.48
CA THR A 66 20.01 13.68 5.15
C THR A 66 20.67 12.31 4.91
N GLY A 67 19.88 11.25 4.79
CA GLY A 67 20.37 9.93 4.37
C GLY A 67 20.87 9.92 2.93
N ASN A 68 20.06 10.43 2.00
CA ASN A 68 20.41 10.52 0.58
C ASN A 68 21.71 11.31 0.36
N LEU A 69 21.88 12.43 1.08
CA LEU A 69 23.12 13.23 1.01
C LEU A 69 24.34 12.47 1.53
N ALA A 70 24.17 11.57 2.49
CA ALA A 70 25.25 10.75 3.02
C ALA A 70 25.71 9.69 2.01
N GLU A 71 24.81 9.14 1.20
CA GLU A 71 25.15 8.14 0.16
C GLU A 71 26.22 8.66 -0.80
N ALA A 72 26.02 9.87 -1.35
CA ALA A 72 27.01 10.49 -2.24
C ALA A 72 28.37 10.71 -1.55
N ARG A 73 28.36 11.06 -0.26
CA ARG A 73 29.59 11.23 0.53
C ARG A 73 30.31 9.89 0.74
N PHE A 74 29.60 8.82 1.08
CA PHE A 74 30.18 7.49 1.22
C PHE A 74 30.84 7.00 -0.08
N VAL A 75 30.18 7.20 -1.22
CA VAL A 75 30.75 6.88 -2.53
C VAL A 75 32.05 7.65 -2.77
N ALA A 76 32.06 8.96 -2.49
CA ALA A 76 33.25 9.79 -2.64
C ALA A 76 34.39 9.36 -1.71
N ASP A 77 34.08 9.01 -0.46
CA ASP A 77 35.07 8.56 0.53
C ASP A 77 35.68 7.21 0.14
N LEU A 78 34.87 6.25 -0.34
CA LEU A 78 35.36 4.98 -0.86
C LEU A 78 36.26 5.18 -2.09
N ARG A 79 35.84 6.00 -3.05
CA ARG A 79 36.66 6.35 -4.23
C ARG A 79 37.98 7.01 -3.84
N ARG A 80 37.98 7.86 -2.82
CA ARG A 80 39.20 8.53 -2.31
C ARG A 80 40.25 7.54 -1.81
N VAL A 81 39.83 6.39 -1.29
CA VAL A 81 40.73 5.33 -0.81
C VAL A 81 41.02 4.26 -1.87
N GLY A 82 40.69 4.52 -3.14
CA GLY A 82 41.02 3.66 -4.27
C GLY A 82 40.00 2.56 -4.56
N VAL A 83 38.84 2.57 -3.91
CA VAL A 83 37.75 1.59 -4.17
C VAL A 83 37.04 1.98 -5.45
N THR A 84 36.78 1.00 -6.32
CA THR A 84 35.90 1.19 -7.47
C THR A 84 34.47 1.02 -7.00
N VAL A 85 33.67 2.08 -7.14
CA VAL A 85 32.25 2.09 -6.73
C VAL A 85 31.37 2.40 -7.93
N LEU A 86 30.43 1.48 -8.20
CA LEU A 86 29.36 1.60 -9.19
C LEU A 86 28.08 1.98 -8.45
N ASP A 87 27.87 3.28 -8.22
CA ASP A 87 26.65 3.88 -7.64
C ASP A 87 25.52 4.05 -8.66
N LEU A 88 25.82 3.80 -9.94
CA LEU A 88 24.88 3.66 -11.03
C LEU A 88 25.14 2.34 -11.76
N ASP A 89 24.08 1.74 -12.25
CA ASP A 89 24.14 0.59 -13.14
C ASP A 89 24.77 1.02 -14.49
N PRO A 90 25.93 0.46 -14.88
CA PRO A 90 26.60 0.82 -16.12
C PRO A 90 25.76 0.56 -17.38
N ALA A 91 24.82 -0.38 -17.34
CA ALA A 91 23.98 -0.70 -18.48
C ALA A 91 22.88 0.35 -18.72
N THR A 92 22.41 1.02 -17.66
CA THR A 92 21.26 1.94 -17.73
C THR A 92 21.60 3.39 -17.39
N GLY A 93 22.74 3.65 -16.74
CA GLY A 93 23.11 4.96 -16.21
C GLY A 93 22.21 5.43 -15.06
N ARG A 94 21.45 4.53 -14.45
CA ARG A 94 20.49 4.82 -13.36
C ARG A 94 20.86 4.03 -12.10
N GLN A 95 20.25 4.37 -10.97
CA GLN A 95 20.42 3.59 -9.74
C GLN A 95 20.05 2.12 -9.97
N TRP A 96 20.83 1.21 -9.37
CA TRP A 96 20.59 -0.22 -9.43
C TRP A 96 19.19 -0.57 -8.96
N ASN A 97 18.42 -1.19 -9.85
CA ASN A 97 17.03 -1.55 -9.59
C ASN A 97 16.87 -3.07 -9.70
N LEU A 98 17.00 -3.75 -8.55
CA LEU A 98 16.95 -5.21 -8.49
C LEU A 98 15.50 -5.68 -8.44
N ARG A 99 15.15 -6.69 -9.21
CA ARG A 99 13.82 -7.31 -9.21
C ARG A 99 13.91 -8.82 -9.24
N ASP A 100 12.96 -9.47 -8.58
CA ASP A 100 12.75 -10.91 -8.69
C ASP A 100 12.07 -11.26 -10.03
N ALA A 101 11.88 -12.56 -10.28
CA ALA A 101 11.25 -13.05 -11.50
C ALA A 101 9.79 -12.57 -11.68
N SER A 102 9.07 -12.27 -10.59
CA SER A 102 7.72 -11.74 -10.67
C SER A 102 7.67 -10.26 -11.05
N GLY A 103 8.75 -9.51 -10.81
CA GLY A 103 8.83 -8.06 -10.94
C GLY A 103 8.19 -7.30 -9.77
N HIS A 104 7.57 -7.99 -8.81
CA HIS A 104 6.89 -7.37 -7.65
C HIS A 104 7.77 -7.26 -6.42
N PHE A 105 8.88 -8.00 -6.32
CA PHE A 105 9.80 -7.91 -5.19
C PHE A 105 11.16 -7.35 -5.63
N GLY A 106 11.76 -6.53 -4.78
CA GLY A 106 13.12 -6.04 -5.02
C GLY A 106 13.41 -4.73 -4.32
N GLY A 107 14.38 -3.97 -4.81
CA GLY A 107 14.70 -2.66 -4.23
C GLY A 107 15.65 -1.84 -5.08
N SER A 108 15.98 -0.67 -4.56
CA SER A 108 17.03 0.19 -5.09
C SER A 108 18.28 -0.02 -4.25
N MET A 109 19.35 -0.50 -4.88
CA MET A 109 20.62 -0.78 -4.23
C MET A 109 21.53 0.45 -4.35
N ASP A 110 22.25 0.78 -3.27
CA ASP A 110 23.02 2.03 -3.19
C ASP A 110 24.22 2.00 -4.15
N ALA A 111 24.99 0.90 -4.14
CA ALA A 111 26.09 0.69 -5.06
C ALA A 111 26.53 -0.78 -5.13
N VAL A 112 27.44 -1.06 -6.07
CA VAL A 112 28.29 -2.25 -6.08
C VAL A 112 29.75 -1.79 -6.03
N ALA A 113 30.59 -2.42 -5.21
CA ALA A 113 31.99 -2.02 -5.05
C ALA A 113 32.99 -3.19 -5.12
N ILE A 114 34.23 -2.88 -5.54
CA ILE A 114 35.40 -3.78 -5.53
C ILE A 114 36.66 -2.97 -5.20
N GLY A 115 37.69 -3.63 -4.67
CA GLY A 115 38.92 -2.96 -4.27
C GLY A 115 38.91 -2.47 -2.83
N LEU A 116 37.99 -2.95 -2.00
CA LEU A 116 38.00 -2.69 -0.56
C LEU A 116 39.33 -3.17 0.05
N PRO A 117 40.01 -2.40 0.93
CA PRO A 117 41.29 -2.78 1.50
C PRO A 117 41.31 -4.17 2.16
N GLU A 118 40.23 -4.54 2.83
CA GLU A 118 40.06 -5.83 3.51
C GLU A 118 39.60 -6.96 2.58
N ALA A 119 39.26 -6.66 1.32
CA ALA A 119 38.87 -7.63 0.31
C ALA A 119 39.07 -7.12 -1.13
N PRO A 120 40.33 -6.93 -1.58
CA PRO A 120 40.60 -6.17 -2.80
C PRO A 120 40.02 -6.77 -4.09
N SER A 121 39.84 -8.10 -4.13
CA SER A 121 39.41 -8.84 -5.32
C SER A 121 37.94 -9.28 -5.30
N THR A 122 37.16 -8.91 -4.28
CA THR A 122 35.78 -9.36 -4.13
C THR A 122 34.80 -8.24 -4.43
N TRP A 123 33.74 -8.56 -5.19
CA TRP A 123 32.61 -7.65 -5.40
C TRP A 123 31.66 -7.68 -4.21
N HIS A 124 31.13 -6.51 -3.85
CA HIS A 124 30.21 -6.31 -2.74
C HIS A 124 28.97 -5.53 -3.18
N VAL A 125 27.80 -5.99 -2.75
CA VAL A 125 26.64 -5.12 -2.59
C VAL A 125 26.97 -4.06 -1.54
N CYS A 126 26.74 -2.79 -1.80
CA CYS A 126 26.89 -1.74 -0.78
C CYS A 126 25.54 -1.33 -0.22
N GLU A 127 25.47 -1.17 1.10
CA GLU A 127 24.34 -0.61 1.82
C GLU A 127 24.83 0.49 2.77
N PHE A 128 24.31 1.70 2.58
CA PHE A 128 24.74 2.90 3.28
C PHE A 128 23.67 3.38 4.25
N LYS A 129 24.05 3.64 5.51
CA LYS A 129 23.08 4.03 6.54
C LYS A 129 23.56 5.17 7.43
N THR A 130 22.63 6.04 7.81
CA THR A 130 22.87 7.03 8.86
C THR A 130 22.21 6.59 10.16
N HIS A 131 22.87 6.79 11.29
CA HIS A 131 22.39 6.37 12.60
C HIS A 131 22.40 7.55 13.60
N SER A 132 21.45 7.58 14.54
CA SER A 132 21.60 8.37 15.77
C SER A 132 22.67 7.74 16.67
N ALA A 133 23.24 8.49 17.62
CA ALA A 133 24.25 7.95 18.54
C ALA A 133 23.81 6.66 19.25
N LYS A 134 22.56 6.60 19.75
CA LYS A 134 22.01 5.39 20.38
C LYS A 134 21.96 4.19 19.42
N SER A 135 21.48 4.41 18.21
CA SER A 135 21.39 3.36 17.18
C SER A 135 22.77 2.89 16.72
N PHE A 136 23.74 3.82 16.66
CA PHE A 136 25.11 3.57 16.26
C PHE A 136 25.90 2.82 17.34
N ALA A 137 25.75 3.19 18.62
CA ALA A 137 26.38 2.47 19.73
C ALA A 137 25.94 1.00 19.78
N LYS A 138 24.65 0.72 19.59
CA LYS A 138 24.13 -0.65 19.49
C LYS A 138 24.69 -1.40 18.28
N LEU A 139 24.81 -0.72 17.13
CA LEU A 139 25.41 -1.30 15.93
C LEU A 139 26.86 -1.72 16.16
N LYS A 140 27.68 -0.85 16.78
CA LYS A 140 29.08 -1.16 17.10
C LYS A 140 29.20 -2.36 18.05
N ALA A 141 28.30 -2.47 19.02
CA ALA A 141 28.34 -3.54 20.02
C ALA A 141 27.92 -4.90 19.45
N ASP A 142 26.86 -4.94 18.65
CA ASP A 142 26.20 -6.20 18.30
C ASP A 142 26.37 -6.62 16.83
N GLY A 143 26.88 -5.73 15.97
CA GLY A 143 26.93 -5.94 14.52
C GLY A 143 25.56 -5.80 13.84
N VAL A 144 25.54 -5.82 12.51
CA VAL A 144 24.35 -5.54 11.69
C VAL A 144 23.27 -6.60 11.90
N ALA A 145 23.62 -7.89 11.87
CA ALA A 145 22.63 -8.97 11.96
C ALA A 145 21.77 -8.90 13.23
N ALA A 146 22.42 -8.66 14.39
CA ALA A 146 21.72 -8.59 15.67
C ALA A 146 21.09 -7.21 15.95
N SER A 147 21.78 -6.11 15.59
CA SER A 147 21.27 -4.76 15.89
C SER A 147 20.26 -4.23 14.87
N LYS A 148 20.33 -4.71 13.61
CA LYS A 148 19.57 -4.25 12.45
C LYS A 148 19.15 -5.44 11.55
N PRO A 149 18.34 -6.39 12.06
CA PRO A 149 17.91 -7.56 11.29
C PRO A 149 17.20 -7.21 9.98
N LEU A 150 16.48 -6.08 9.92
CA LEU A 150 15.89 -5.55 8.70
C LEU A 150 16.92 -5.20 7.62
N HIS A 151 18.03 -4.55 8.01
CA HIS A 151 19.10 -4.19 7.07
C HIS A 151 19.87 -5.43 6.62
N TRP A 152 20.08 -6.39 7.53
CA TRP A 152 20.68 -7.67 7.19
C TRP A 152 19.82 -8.42 6.16
N ALA A 153 18.50 -8.53 6.38
CA ALA A 153 17.58 -9.16 5.44
C ALA A 153 17.53 -8.45 4.09
N GLN A 154 17.58 -7.12 4.07
CA GLN A 154 17.67 -6.32 2.85
C GLN A 154 18.94 -6.66 2.04
N MET A 155 20.10 -6.70 2.70
CA MET A 155 21.36 -7.07 2.03
C MET A 155 21.39 -8.52 1.56
N GLN A 156 20.80 -9.46 2.31
CA GLN A 156 20.65 -10.84 1.84
C GLN A 156 19.75 -10.92 0.60
N ALA A 157 18.66 -10.15 0.56
CA ALA A 157 17.82 -10.05 -0.64
C ALA A 157 18.61 -9.49 -1.84
N TYR A 158 19.39 -8.44 -1.64
CA TYR A 158 20.20 -7.84 -2.71
C TYR A 158 21.29 -8.78 -3.21
N MET A 159 22.03 -9.44 -2.31
CA MET A 159 23.03 -10.45 -2.68
C MET A 159 22.40 -11.60 -3.49
N GLN A 160 21.24 -12.09 -3.06
CA GLN A 160 20.49 -13.15 -3.76
C GLN A 160 20.00 -12.72 -5.14
N LEU A 161 19.52 -11.48 -5.29
CA LEU A 161 19.02 -10.94 -6.57
C LEU A 161 20.14 -10.55 -7.53
N ALA A 162 21.26 -10.03 -7.01
CA ALA A 162 22.41 -9.60 -7.80
C ALA A 162 23.40 -10.73 -8.13
N GLY A 163 23.26 -11.89 -7.48
CA GLY A 163 24.21 -13.00 -7.64
C GLY A 163 25.59 -12.69 -7.03
N LEU A 164 25.63 -11.97 -5.91
CA LEU A 164 26.86 -11.58 -5.22
C LEU A 164 26.95 -12.25 -3.84
N ASP A 165 28.14 -12.71 -3.46
CA ASP A 165 28.33 -13.47 -2.20
C ASP A 165 28.73 -12.62 -0.99
N ARG A 166 28.83 -11.30 -1.17
CA ARG A 166 29.24 -10.35 -0.13
C ARG A 166 28.46 -9.05 -0.19
N ALA A 167 28.23 -8.49 1.00
CA ALA A 167 27.75 -7.13 1.18
C ALA A 167 28.74 -6.35 2.06
N PHE A 168 28.80 -5.04 1.82
CA PHE A 168 29.57 -4.07 2.57
C PHE A 168 28.60 -3.03 3.14
N TYR A 169 28.42 -3.08 4.45
CA TYR A 169 27.58 -2.15 5.19
C TYR A 169 28.45 -1.01 5.69
N LEU A 170 28.17 0.23 5.28
CA LEU A 170 28.88 1.42 5.74
C LEU A 170 27.89 2.37 6.40
N ALA A 171 28.19 2.78 7.63
CA ALA A 171 27.33 3.65 8.40
C ALA A 171 28.06 4.82 9.03
N VAL A 172 27.34 5.93 9.20
CA VAL A 172 27.82 7.13 9.88
C VAL A 172 26.92 7.47 11.08
N CYS A 173 27.53 7.84 12.19
CA CYS A 173 26.86 8.45 13.32
C CYS A 173 26.58 9.92 13.01
N LYS A 174 25.30 10.32 12.93
CA LYS A 174 24.91 11.71 12.63
C LYS A 174 25.36 12.73 13.67
N ASP A 175 25.70 12.26 14.87
CA ASP A 175 26.02 13.12 16.01
C ASP A 175 27.53 13.35 16.15
N THR A 176 28.36 12.43 15.63
CA THR A 176 29.83 12.45 15.79
C THR A 176 30.60 12.34 14.47
N ASP A 177 29.91 12.07 13.37
CA ASP A 177 30.48 11.75 12.05
C ASP A 177 31.39 10.50 12.04
N GLU A 178 31.34 9.70 13.11
CA GLU A 178 32.10 8.45 13.22
C GLU A 178 31.57 7.40 12.22
N LEU A 179 32.49 6.69 11.56
CA LEU A 179 32.18 5.63 10.61
C LEU A 179 32.20 4.25 11.26
N TYR A 180 31.32 3.37 10.78
CA TYR A 180 31.30 1.94 11.09
C TYR A 180 31.19 1.15 9.78
N GLN A 181 31.96 0.07 9.65
CA GLN A 181 31.86 -0.83 8.51
C GLN A 181 31.73 -2.29 8.97
N GLU A 182 30.97 -3.08 8.20
CA GLU A 182 30.88 -4.53 8.36
C GLU A 182 30.77 -5.22 7.00
N ARG A 183 31.53 -6.30 6.81
CA ARG A 183 31.39 -7.20 5.66
C ARG A 183 30.54 -8.41 6.01
N ILE A 184 29.47 -8.60 5.26
CA ILE A 184 28.49 -9.65 5.49
C ILE A 184 28.59 -10.69 4.37
N ARG A 185 28.48 -11.97 4.75
CA ARG A 185 28.44 -13.07 3.80
C ARG A 185 27.01 -13.33 3.34
N HIS A 186 26.86 -13.64 2.07
CA HIS A 186 25.61 -14.18 1.56
C HIS A 186 25.30 -15.49 2.29
N ASP A 187 24.09 -15.57 2.81
CA ASP A 187 23.51 -16.80 3.32
C ASP A 187 22.44 -17.23 2.31
N ALA A 188 22.81 -18.20 1.46
CA ALA A 188 21.94 -18.68 0.38
C ALA A 188 20.63 -19.28 0.90
N GLU A 189 20.63 -19.92 2.07
CA GLU A 189 19.39 -20.46 2.66
C GLU A 189 18.46 -19.32 3.08
N SER A 190 19.02 -18.30 3.74
CA SER A 190 18.27 -17.10 4.12
C SER A 190 17.79 -16.30 2.91
N GLY A 191 18.62 -16.16 1.86
CA GLY A 191 18.27 -15.51 0.59
C GLY A 191 17.07 -16.19 -0.07
N LEU A 192 17.09 -17.53 -0.19
CA LEU A 192 15.98 -18.31 -0.73
C LEU A 192 14.71 -18.19 0.13
N ARG A 193 14.84 -18.24 1.47
CA ARG A 193 13.70 -18.02 2.38
C ARG A 193 13.08 -16.64 2.23
N ILE A 194 13.89 -15.62 2.01
CA ILE A 194 13.43 -14.24 1.78
C ILE A 194 12.64 -14.15 0.47
N LEU A 195 13.12 -14.75 -0.61
CA LEU A 195 12.39 -14.78 -1.88
C LEU A 195 11.06 -15.54 -1.75
N ALA A 196 11.08 -16.73 -1.13
CA ALA A 196 9.87 -17.52 -0.90
C ALA A 196 8.86 -16.80 0.02
N LYS A 197 9.34 -16.02 0.99
CA LYS A 197 8.49 -15.15 1.81
C LYS A 197 7.84 -14.05 0.98
N ALA A 198 8.61 -13.36 0.14
CA ALA A 198 8.08 -12.32 -0.73
C ALA A 198 7.02 -12.88 -1.69
N GLU A 199 7.31 -14.00 -2.35
CA GLU A 199 6.40 -14.69 -3.26
C GLU A 199 5.08 -15.05 -2.57
N ARG A 200 5.13 -15.70 -1.40
CA ARG A 200 3.94 -16.05 -0.61
C ARG A 200 3.11 -14.81 -0.28
N ILE A 201 3.74 -13.72 0.15
CA ILE A 201 3.03 -12.50 0.55
C ILE A 201 2.41 -11.82 -0.68
N ILE A 202 3.13 -11.69 -1.77
CA ILE A 202 2.65 -11.07 -3.02
C ILE A 202 1.47 -11.86 -3.58
N GLY A 203 1.58 -13.19 -3.63
CA GLY A 203 0.54 -14.08 -4.16
C GLY A 203 -0.67 -14.27 -3.24
N ALA A 204 -0.63 -13.78 -1.99
CA ALA A 204 -1.72 -13.96 -1.05
C ALA A 204 -2.96 -13.14 -1.44
N ALA A 205 -4.07 -13.84 -1.70
CA ALA A 205 -5.39 -13.23 -1.95
C ALA A 205 -5.99 -12.60 -0.68
N ARG A 206 -5.62 -13.12 0.50
CA ARG A 206 -6.08 -12.68 1.82
C ARG A 206 -4.90 -12.25 2.67
N PRO A 207 -5.06 -11.32 3.63
CA PRO A 207 -3.99 -10.93 4.51
C PRO A 207 -3.49 -12.13 5.34
N PRO A 208 -2.15 -12.31 5.49
CA PRO A 208 -1.56 -13.29 6.40
C PRO A 208 -2.10 -13.19 7.83
N ALA A 209 -1.85 -14.18 8.68
CA ALA A 209 -2.24 -14.10 10.10
C ALA A 209 -1.65 -12.86 10.78
N ARG A 210 -2.34 -12.33 11.79
CA ARG A 210 -1.77 -11.29 12.65
C ARG A 210 -0.62 -11.91 13.45
N ILE A 211 0.44 -11.13 13.69
CA ILE A 211 1.53 -11.53 14.60
C ILE A 211 1.07 -11.64 16.05
N SER A 212 0.06 -10.85 16.43
CA SER A 212 -0.62 -10.92 17.72
C SER A 212 -2.09 -10.54 17.57
N GLN A 213 -2.96 -11.16 18.35
CA GLN A 213 -4.36 -10.74 18.48
C GLN A 213 -4.52 -9.56 19.46
N ASP A 214 -3.54 -9.34 20.34
CA ASP A 214 -3.53 -8.22 21.27
C ASP A 214 -3.13 -6.92 20.54
N PRO A 215 -4.04 -5.92 20.42
CA PRO A 215 -3.71 -4.64 19.81
C PRO A 215 -2.65 -3.84 20.58
N ALA A 216 -2.42 -4.15 21.85
CA ALA A 216 -1.41 -3.52 22.70
C ALA A 216 -0.03 -4.22 22.61
N TRP A 217 0.10 -5.29 21.82
CA TRP A 217 1.39 -5.90 21.55
C TRP A 217 2.36 -4.88 20.97
N TRP A 218 3.62 -4.90 21.41
CA TRP A 218 4.57 -3.81 21.14
C TRP A 218 4.78 -3.57 19.64
N GLN A 219 4.86 -4.62 18.81
CA GLN A 219 4.96 -4.46 17.35
C GLN A 219 3.70 -3.87 16.75
N CYS A 220 2.52 -4.26 17.24
CA CYS A 220 1.25 -3.75 16.75
C CYS A 220 1.09 -2.26 17.09
N ARG A 221 1.47 -1.85 18.31
CA ARG A 221 1.37 -0.45 18.77
C ARG A 221 2.19 0.54 17.95
N PHE A 222 3.31 0.09 17.39
CA PHE A 222 4.19 0.91 16.56
C PHE A 222 4.03 0.64 15.05
N CYS A 223 3.04 -0.16 14.67
CA CYS A 223 2.77 -0.46 13.26
C CYS A 223 1.89 0.61 12.63
N ASP A 224 2.32 1.15 11.49
CA ASP A 224 1.55 2.16 10.73
C ASP A 224 0.17 1.63 10.28
N HIS A 225 0.01 0.31 10.19
CA HIS A 225 -1.24 -0.34 9.80
C HIS A 225 -2.17 -0.65 10.99
N HIS A 226 -1.87 -0.20 12.20
CA HIS A 226 -2.65 -0.52 13.40
C HIS A 226 -4.14 -0.21 13.24
N ALA A 227 -4.46 0.97 12.68
CA ALA A 227 -5.84 1.41 12.48
C ALA A 227 -6.64 0.43 11.60
N VAL A 228 -6.05 -0.05 10.50
CA VAL A 228 -6.68 -1.02 9.59
C VAL A 228 -6.69 -2.42 10.23
N CYS A 229 -5.60 -2.81 10.90
CA CYS A 229 -5.43 -4.16 11.42
C CYS A 229 -6.31 -4.46 12.64
N HIS A 230 -6.43 -3.50 13.56
CA HIS A 230 -7.03 -3.69 14.89
C HIS A 230 -8.17 -2.72 15.21
N ALA A 231 -8.25 -1.55 14.56
CA ALA A 231 -9.26 -0.53 14.88
C ALA A 231 -10.41 -0.42 13.85
N GLY A 232 -10.40 -1.28 12.83
CA GLY A 232 -11.48 -1.36 11.83
C GLY A 232 -11.52 -0.21 10.83
N ALA A 233 -10.44 0.58 10.69
CA ALA A 233 -10.36 1.60 9.66
C ALA A 233 -10.31 0.95 8.27
N ALA A 234 -11.16 1.41 7.34
CA ALA A 234 -11.09 0.99 5.96
C ALA A 234 -9.88 1.62 5.25
N PRO A 235 -9.20 0.91 4.33
CA PRO A 235 -8.15 1.50 3.51
C PRO A 235 -8.72 2.51 2.49
N GLU A 236 -7.85 3.30 1.88
CA GLU A 236 -8.22 4.17 0.76
C GLU A 236 -8.79 3.33 -0.42
N ARG A 237 -9.76 3.89 -1.16
CA ARG A 237 -10.35 3.24 -2.34
C ARG A 237 -9.44 3.42 -3.55
N HIS A 238 -8.69 2.38 -3.88
CA HIS A 238 -7.81 2.32 -5.04
C HIS A 238 -7.74 0.86 -5.53
N CYS A 239 -7.18 0.57 -6.70
CA CYS A 239 -7.25 -0.80 -7.23
C CYS A 239 -6.57 -1.83 -6.32
N ARG A 240 -5.46 -1.50 -5.62
CA ARG A 240 -4.81 -2.49 -4.74
C ARG A 240 -5.60 -2.90 -3.49
N SER A 241 -6.63 -2.15 -3.12
CA SER A 241 -7.59 -2.52 -2.07
C SER A 241 -8.84 -3.20 -2.62
N CYS A 242 -8.94 -3.37 -3.94
CA CYS A 242 -10.09 -3.93 -4.65
C CYS A 242 -10.02 -5.46 -4.72
N LEU A 243 -11.16 -6.13 -4.58
CA LEU A 243 -11.28 -7.59 -4.71
C LEU A 243 -10.98 -8.09 -6.13
N HIS A 244 -11.16 -7.24 -7.14
CA HIS A 244 -10.90 -7.60 -8.54
C HIS A 244 -9.44 -7.46 -8.96
N ALA A 245 -8.59 -6.83 -8.14
CA ALA A 245 -7.21 -6.53 -8.51
C ALA A 245 -6.24 -7.60 -7.98
N SER A 246 -5.43 -8.13 -8.87
CA SER A 246 -4.38 -9.10 -8.52
C SER A 246 -3.04 -8.75 -9.17
N PRO A 247 -1.91 -9.05 -8.51
CA PRO A 247 -0.59 -8.97 -9.13
C PRO A 247 -0.51 -9.87 -10.37
N ALA A 248 0.18 -9.39 -11.40
CA ALA A 248 0.47 -10.09 -12.64
C ALA A 248 1.99 -10.09 -12.90
N PRO A 249 2.52 -10.96 -13.80
CA PRO A 249 3.95 -11.00 -14.12
C PRO A 249 4.51 -9.63 -14.57
N GLY A 250 5.82 -9.42 -14.37
CA GLY A 250 6.49 -8.18 -14.79
C GLY A 250 6.31 -6.99 -13.83
N GLY A 251 5.79 -7.22 -12.63
CA GLY A 251 5.44 -6.15 -11.68
C GLY A 251 4.11 -5.47 -11.97
N ASP A 252 3.31 -6.02 -12.89
CA ASP A 252 2.04 -5.47 -13.33
C ASP A 252 0.87 -5.89 -12.43
N TRP A 253 -0.29 -5.27 -12.66
CA TRP A 253 -1.54 -5.59 -11.98
C TRP A 253 -2.64 -5.82 -13.02
N HIS A 254 -3.57 -6.71 -12.72
CA HIS A 254 -4.69 -7.04 -13.60
C HIS A 254 -6.03 -6.90 -12.86
N CYS A 255 -7.03 -6.35 -13.54
CA CYS A 255 -8.40 -6.25 -13.05
C CYS A 255 -9.25 -7.37 -13.65
N ALA A 256 -9.73 -8.28 -12.80
CA ALA A 256 -10.60 -9.38 -13.22
C ALA A 256 -11.97 -8.90 -13.75
N ARG A 257 -12.52 -7.79 -13.24
CA ARG A 257 -13.82 -7.24 -13.67
C ARG A 257 -13.78 -6.62 -15.07
N HIS A 258 -12.66 -5.97 -15.42
CA HIS A 258 -12.49 -5.30 -16.70
C HIS A 258 -11.68 -6.12 -17.70
N HIS A 259 -11.15 -7.28 -17.30
CA HIS A 259 -10.28 -8.13 -18.10
C HIS A 259 -9.12 -7.35 -18.74
N ALA A 260 -8.50 -6.47 -17.96
CA ALA A 260 -7.49 -5.54 -18.46
C ALA A 260 -6.33 -5.35 -17.47
N PRO A 261 -5.11 -5.08 -17.96
CA PRO A 261 -4.02 -4.61 -17.11
C PRO A 261 -4.38 -3.24 -16.49
N ILE A 262 -3.85 -2.97 -15.30
CA ILE A 262 -4.11 -1.74 -14.55
C ILE A 262 -2.83 -0.88 -14.55
N GLY A 263 -2.86 0.22 -15.29
CA GLY A 263 -1.77 1.18 -15.31
C GLY A 263 -1.55 1.83 -13.93
N ARG A 264 -0.35 2.34 -13.67
CA ARG A 264 0.01 2.89 -12.35
C ARG A 264 -0.95 3.99 -11.86
N ARG A 265 -1.35 4.92 -12.75
CA ARG A 265 -2.29 6.00 -12.39
C ARG A 265 -3.69 5.46 -12.08
N GLU A 266 -4.14 4.45 -12.82
CA GLU A 266 -5.43 3.79 -12.60
C GLU A 266 -5.41 3.02 -11.27
N GLN A 267 -4.28 2.37 -10.95
CA GLN A 267 -4.11 1.68 -9.68
C GLN A 267 -4.35 2.61 -8.50
N GLU A 268 -3.82 3.83 -8.56
CA GLU A 268 -3.97 4.85 -7.50
C GLU A 268 -5.36 5.49 -7.47
N ALA A 269 -5.95 5.76 -8.64
CA ALA A 269 -7.25 6.42 -8.75
C ALA A 269 -8.43 5.52 -8.35
N GLY A 270 -8.34 4.21 -8.63
CA GLY A 270 -9.48 3.31 -8.52
C GLY A 270 -10.55 3.57 -9.59
N CYS A 271 -11.71 2.95 -9.45
CA CYS A 271 -12.84 3.13 -10.36
C CYS A 271 -14.17 3.07 -9.61
N ALA A 272 -15.26 3.49 -10.27
CA ALA A 272 -16.60 3.47 -9.69
C ALA A 272 -17.12 2.06 -9.35
N ALA A 273 -16.50 1.03 -9.93
CA ALA A 273 -16.80 -0.37 -9.71
C ALA A 273 -15.92 -1.03 -8.64
N HIS A 274 -15.18 -0.23 -7.87
CA HIS A 274 -14.34 -0.74 -6.80
C HIS A 274 -15.21 -1.42 -5.73
N LEU A 275 -14.83 -2.64 -5.39
CA LEU A 275 -15.34 -3.38 -4.24
C LEU A 275 -14.13 -3.73 -3.38
N TYR A 276 -14.15 -3.42 -2.10
CA TYR A 276 -13.08 -3.76 -1.18
C TYR A 276 -12.84 -5.27 -1.15
N LEU A 277 -11.56 -5.67 -1.02
CA LEU A 277 -11.25 -7.01 -0.55
C LEU A 277 -12.00 -7.24 0.78
N PRO A 278 -12.80 -8.30 0.92
CA PRO A 278 -13.62 -8.51 2.12
C PRO A 278 -12.82 -8.46 3.43
N ASP A 279 -11.58 -8.96 3.42
CA ASP A 279 -10.69 -8.94 4.60
C ASP A 279 -10.21 -7.53 5.02
N PHE A 280 -10.45 -6.49 4.21
CA PHE A 280 -10.24 -5.09 4.61
C PHE A 280 -11.45 -4.48 5.31
N VAL A 281 -12.62 -5.12 5.23
CA VAL A 281 -13.84 -4.65 5.88
C VAL A 281 -13.93 -5.33 7.24
N ALA A 282 -13.93 -4.55 8.32
CA ALA A 282 -14.02 -5.06 9.68
C ALA A 282 -15.46 -5.43 10.06
N ALA A 283 -16.05 -6.34 9.28
CA ALA A 283 -17.45 -6.73 9.34
C ALA A 283 -17.64 -8.16 8.84
N GLU A 284 -18.76 -8.79 9.18
CA GLU A 284 -19.11 -10.11 8.65
C GLU A 284 -19.70 -9.96 7.25
N GLN A 285 -19.12 -10.59 6.23
CA GLN A 285 -19.76 -10.66 4.91
C GLN A 285 -21.01 -11.56 5.01
N VAL A 286 -22.18 -11.02 4.66
CA VAL A 286 -23.46 -11.74 4.76
C VAL A 286 -24.06 -12.12 3.41
N ASP A 287 -23.76 -11.37 2.35
CA ASP A 287 -24.27 -11.64 1.00
C ASP A 287 -23.36 -10.99 -0.06
N ALA A 288 -23.44 -11.44 -1.31
CA ALA A 288 -22.71 -10.85 -2.44
C ALA A 288 -23.43 -11.06 -3.76
N GLY A 289 -23.35 -10.04 -4.63
CA GLY A 289 -23.77 -10.09 -6.01
C GLY A 289 -22.62 -9.81 -6.98
N GLU A 290 -22.96 -9.58 -8.25
CA GLU A 290 -21.97 -9.28 -9.30
C GLU A 290 -21.22 -7.95 -9.03
N ASP A 291 -21.94 -6.93 -8.58
CA ASP A 291 -21.45 -5.56 -8.43
C ASP A 291 -21.56 -4.99 -7.01
N TRP A 292 -21.79 -5.85 -6.02
CA TRP A 292 -21.89 -5.44 -4.63
C TRP A 292 -21.54 -6.56 -3.65
N VAL A 293 -21.11 -6.17 -2.45
CA VAL A 293 -20.91 -7.08 -1.30
C VAL A 293 -21.60 -6.47 -0.09
N SER A 294 -22.39 -7.27 0.63
CA SER A 294 -23.10 -6.83 1.82
C SER A 294 -22.41 -7.35 3.08
N TYR A 295 -22.28 -6.46 4.07
CA TYR A 295 -21.60 -6.71 5.32
C TYR A 295 -22.49 -6.36 6.51
N ARG A 296 -22.42 -7.15 7.57
CA ARG A 296 -22.97 -6.83 8.89
C ARG A 296 -21.88 -6.26 9.79
N LEU A 297 -22.03 -5.00 10.15
CA LEU A 297 -21.11 -4.25 11.00
C LEU A 297 -21.21 -4.75 12.47
N PRO A 298 -20.20 -4.47 13.32
CA PRO A 298 -20.22 -4.89 14.72
C PRO A 298 -21.40 -4.37 15.56
N ASP A 299 -22.03 -3.26 15.14
CA ASP A 299 -23.23 -2.70 15.78
C ASP A 299 -24.53 -3.36 15.29
N GLY A 300 -24.43 -4.35 14.40
CA GLY A 300 -25.56 -5.08 13.81
C GLY A 300 -26.16 -4.43 12.57
N THR A 301 -25.72 -3.23 12.18
CA THR A 301 -26.20 -2.58 10.95
C THR A 301 -25.64 -3.25 9.70
N GLU A 302 -26.40 -3.20 8.61
CA GLU A 302 -25.94 -3.72 7.32
C GLU A 302 -25.42 -2.58 6.44
N TRP A 303 -24.25 -2.79 5.86
CA TRP A 303 -23.62 -1.89 4.91
C TRP A 303 -23.32 -2.64 3.61
N ARG A 304 -23.65 -2.01 2.48
CA ARG A 304 -23.39 -2.57 1.15
C ARG A 304 -22.28 -1.78 0.46
N ASP A 305 -21.22 -2.48 0.10
CA ASP A 305 -20.18 -1.99 -0.79
C ASP A 305 -20.58 -2.21 -2.26
N GLY A 306 -20.26 -1.26 -3.12
CA GLY A 306 -20.65 -1.25 -4.53
C GLY A 306 -21.51 -0.06 -4.91
N VAL A 307 -21.79 0.07 -6.20
CA VAL A 307 -22.67 1.14 -6.70
C VAL A 307 -24.06 0.88 -6.09
N PRO A 308 -24.68 1.87 -5.42
CA PRO A 308 -26.06 1.73 -4.98
C PRO A 308 -26.88 1.29 -6.18
N ALA A 309 -27.69 0.23 -6.02
CA ALA A 309 -28.69 -0.10 -7.03
C ALA A 309 -29.41 1.21 -7.37
N ALA A 310 -29.50 1.55 -8.66
CA ALA A 310 -30.17 2.77 -9.08
C ALA A 310 -31.52 2.84 -8.34
N ALA A 311 -31.78 3.95 -7.64
CA ALA A 311 -33.04 4.11 -6.95
C ALA A 311 -34.15 3.80 -7.96
N PRO A 312 -35.12 2.93 -7.62
CA PRO A 312 -36.19 2.62 -8.54
C PRO A 312 -36.80 3.94 -9.00
N PRO A 313 -37.06 4.09 -10.31
CA PRO A 313 -37.44 5.37 -10.84
C PRO A 313 -38.77 5.82 -10.20
N ASP A 314 -38.74 6.97 -9.53
CA ASP A 314 -39.96 7.61 -9.00
C ASP A 314 -40.94 7.98 -10.12
N ILE A 315 -40.47 7.95 -11.37
CA ILE A 315 -41.24 8.29 -12.56
C ILE A 315 -41.00 7.26 -13.66
N VAL A 316 -42.08 6.67 -14.19
CA VAL A 316 -42.03 5.70 -15.29
C VAL A 316 -42.89 6.13 -16.48
N ALA A 317 -42.50 5.68 -17.67
CA ALA A 317 -43.32 5.81 -18.87
C ALA A 317 -44.29 4.62 -18.99
N HIS A 318 -45.56 4.88 -19.28
CA HIS A 318 -46.58 3.86 -19.48
C HIS A 318 -47.58 4.31 -20.56
N LEU A 319 -48.46 3.40 -21.00
CA LEU A 319 -49.61 3.69 -21.86
C LEU A 319 -50.32 5.00 -21.49
N PRO A 320 -50.76 5.81 -22.48
CA PRO A 320 -51.34 7.13 -22.26
C PRO A 320 -52.47 7.15 -21.22
N CYS A 321 -52.47 8.19 -20.39
CA CYS A 321 -53.54 8.43 -19.43
C CYS A 321 -54.87 8.61 -20.16
N ARG A 322 -55.93 7.95 -19.67
CA ARG A 322 -57.26 8.04 -20.28
C ARG A 322 -57.89 9.43 -20.16
N ILE A 323 -57.41 10.26 -19.24
CA ILE A 323 -57.93 11.61 -18.96
C ILE A 323 -57.15 12.68 -19.73
N CYS A 324 -55.83 12.76 -19.55
CA CYS A 324 -55.02 13.85 -20.11
C CYS A 324 -54.00 13.41 -21.16
N ARG A 325 -54.00 12.13 -21.56
CA ARG A 325 -53.06 11.53 -22.54
C ARG A 325 -51.58 11.56 -22.18
N ALA A 326 -51.19 12.08 -21.00
CA ALA A 326 -49.82 12.01 -20.52
C ALA A 326 -49.34 10.54 -20.42
N THR A 327 -48.09 10.30 -20.80
CA THR A 327 -47.45 8.97 -20.79
C THR A 327 -46.52 8.77 -19.61
N ILE A 328 -46.36 9.79 -18.77
CA ILE A 328 -45.44 9.80 -17.65
C ILE A 328 -46.24 9.70 -16.34
N TYR A 329 -45.80 8.83 -15.44
CA TYR A 329 -46.47 8.52 -14.18
C TYR A 329 -45.48 8.53 -13.04
N ARG A 330 -45.89 9.08 -11.90
CA ARG A 330 -45.17 8.91 -10.63
C ARG A 330 -45.53 7.55 -10.03
N VAL A 331 -44.54 6.84 -9.51
CA VAL A 331 -44.75 5.59 -8.77
C VAL A 331 -45.17 5.93 -7.34
N GLY A 332 -46.33 5.42 -6.93
CA GLY A 332 -46.91 5.56 -5.60
C GLY A 332 -46.95 4.22 -4.84
N PRO A 333 -47.35 4.22 -3.56
CA PRO A 333 -47.33 3.02 -2.73
C PRO A 333 -48.26 1.92 -3.27
N GLY A 334 -47.86 0.66 -3.10
CA GLY A 334 -48.67 -0.50 -3.43
C GLY A 334 -49.88 -0.71 -2.51
N LYS A 335 -50.83 -1.55 -2.93
CA LYS A 335 -51.99 -1.95 -2.14
C LYS A 335 -52.41 -3.37 -2.48
N GLY A 336 -52.50 -4.24 -1.47
CA GLY A 336 -52.90 -5.64 -1.65
C GLY A 336 -51.91 -6.43 -2.52
N PRO A 337 -52.35 -7.10 -3.60
CA PRO A 337 -51.47 -7.90 -4.47
C PRO A 337 -50.59 -7.05 -5.42
N HIS A 338 -50.73 -5.72 -5.39
CA HIS A 338 -50.03 -4.80 -6.28
C HIS A 338 -48.90 -4.09 -5.55
N ILE A 339 -47.71 -4.13 -6.13
CA ILE A 339 -46.49 -3.59 -5.49
C ILE A 339 -46.37 -2.07 -5.62
N ALA A 340 -47.04 -1.45 -6.60
CA ALA A 340 -47.05 -0.01 -6.77
C ALA A 340 -48.32 0.51 -7.46
N GLU A 341 -48.63 1.79 -7.24
CA GLU A 341 -49.64 2.55 -7.98
C GLU A 341 -48.95 3.49 -9.00
N LEU A 342 -49.57 3.70 -10.16
CA LEU A 342 -49.15 4.72 -11.12
C LEU A 342 -50.07 5.94 -11.04
N ILE A 343 -49.49 7.07 -10.63
CA ILE A 343 -50.17 8.36 -10.49
C ILE A 343 -49.77 9.24 -11.68
N CYS A 344 -50.73 9.59 -12.53
CA CYS A 344 -50.45 10.37 -13.74
C CYS A 344 -49.82 11.74 -13.40
N THR A 345 -48.69 12.09 -14.03
CA THR A 345 -48.03 13.37 -13.71
C THR A 345 -48.82 14.58 -14.21
N GLY A 346 -49.62 14.43 -15.27
CA GLY A 346 -50.44 15.49 -15.85
C GLY A 346 -51.71 15.79 -15.06
N CYS A 347 -52.58 14.80 -14.84
CA CYS A 347 -53.88 15.00 -14.17
C CYS A 347 -53.94 14.52 -12.72
N LYS A 348 -52.83 14.00 -12.17
CA LYS A 348 -52.71 13.49 -10.79
C LYS A 348 -53.64 12.33 -10.43
N THR A 349 -54.32 11.75 -11.42
CA THR A 349 -55.20 10.60 -11.21
C THR A 349 -54.38 9.33 -10.97
N GLY A 350 -54.67 8.64 -9.86
CA GLY A 350 -54.17 7.30 -9.55
C GLY A 350 -55.14 6.19 -10.00
N GLY A 351 -55.04 5.03 -9.39
CA GLY A 351 -55.92 3.87 -9.58
C GLY A 351 -55.44 2.87 -10.63
N ARG A 352 -54.27 3.09 -11.23
CA ARG A 352 -53.60 2.10 -12.09
C ARG A 352 -52.56 1.36 -11.25
N TRP A 353 -52.79 0.07 -11.04
CA TRP A 353 -51.95 -0.76 -10.18
C TRP A 353 -51.01 -1.64 -10.99
N LEU A 354 -49.76 -1.77 -10.55
CA LEU A 354 -48.77 -2.64 -11.18
C LEU A 354 -48.77 -4.02 -10.53
N SER A 355 -48.81 -5.07 -11.37
CA SER A 355 -48.46 -6.41 -10.92
C SER A 355 -46.96 -6.51 -10.65
N LYS A 356 -46.54 -7.54 -9.91
CA LYS A 356 -45.11 -7.80 -9.67
C LYS A 356 -44.31 -7.97 -10.98
N VAL A 357 -44.93 -8.58 -11.99
CA VAL A 357 -44.32 -8.80 -13.30
C VAL A 357 -44.17 -7.49 -14.07
N ASP A 358 -45.22 -6.66 -14.09
CA ASP A 358 -45.20 -5.39 -14.82
C ASP A 358 -44.23 -4.39 -14.19
N ALA A 359 -44.20 -4.29 -12.86
CA ALA A 359 -43.27 -3.39 -12.19
C ALA A 359 -41.80 -3.83 -12.37
N ALA A 360 -41.51 -5.14 -12.37
CA ALA A 360 -40.18 -5.65 -12.71
C ALA A 360 -39.76 -5.27 -14.15
N ALA A 361 -40.67 -5.39 -15.11
CA ALA A 361 -40.42 -4.97 -16.50
C ALA A 361 -40.18 -3.46 -16.64
N MET A 362 -40.68 -2.65 -15.71
CA MET A 362 -40.53 -1.20 -15.67
C MET A 362 -39.39 -0.73 -14.76
N GLY A 363 -38.60 -1.64 -14.20
CA GLY A 363 -37.51 -1.31 -13.27
C GLY A 363 -37.97 -0.76 -11.92
N VAL A 364 -39.24 -0.92 -11.56
CA VAL A 364 -39.80 -0.53 -10.27
C VAL A 364 -39.56 -1.66 -9.27
N ALA A 365 -38.87 -1.36 -8.17
CA ALA A 365 -38.63 -2.32 -7.10
C ALA A 365 -39.93 -2.65 -6.35
N ALA A 366 -40.03 -3.90 -5.87
CA ALA A 366 -41.17 -4.42 -5.12
C ALA A 366 -41.24 -3.90 -3.68
#